data_AF-A0A6A7K0S8-F1
#
_entry.id   AF-A0A6A7K0S8-F1
#
_cell.length_a   1.000
_cell.length_b   1.000
_cell.length_c   1.000
_cell.angle_alpha   90.00
_cell.angle_beta   90.00
_cell.angle_gamma   90.00
#
_symmetry.space_group_name_H-M   'P 1'
#
loop_
_entity.id
_entity.type
_entity.pdbx_description
1 polymer ?
#
loop_
_entity_poly.entity_id
_entity_poly.type
_entity_poly.pdbx_seq_one_letter_code
_entity_poly.pdbx_strand_id
1 'polypeptide(L)'
;MTKKKQKAIKMMFEGDLTIKEIAQELHCGERTLYSWKNDNLFIKAQNEYAIHVLNNALPESIKELMRLIQHGKSEMVKLQAIQTVLKHANLLSDNSTPELDKAKIRKANADASVAEARAKAMEDNGQDMEQLLDKMLDTLTRENDKESKKKS
;
A
#
# COMPACT_ATOMS: atom_id res chain seq x y z
N MET A 1 -27.04 2.48 1.14
CA MET A 1 -26.55 1.97 -0.16
C MET A 1 -27.66 1.15 -0.82
N THR A 2 -27.94 1.33 -2.12
CA THR A 2 -29.10 0.69 -2.78
C THR A 2 -28.78 -0.72 -3.29
N LYS A 3 -29.79 -1.59 -3.41
CA LYS A 3 -29.63 -2.95 -3.98
C LYS A 3 -28.98 -2.95 -5.37
N LYS A 4 -29.28 -1.94 -6.21
CA LYS A 4 -28.65 -1.75 -7.52
C LYS A 4 -27.15 -1.47 -7.42
N LYS A 5 -26.73 -0.58 -6.51
CA LYS A 5 -25.31 -0.29 -6.25
C LYS A 5 -24.56 -1.53 -5.75
N GLN A 6 -25.18 -2.35 -4.88
CA GLN A 6 -24.58 -3.60 -4.42
C GLN A 6 -24.42 -4.63 -5.55
N LYS A 7 -25.46 -4.83 -6.38
CA LYS A 7 -25.38 -5.73 -7.54
C LYS A 7 -24.32 -5.26 -8.56
N ALA A 8 -24.21 -3.94 -8.77
CA ALA A 8 -23.17 -3.34 -9.60
C ALA A 8 -21.75 -3.67 -9.10
N ILE A 9 -21.51 -3.57 -7.78
CA ILE A 9 -20.19 -3.89 -7.21
C ILE A 9 -19.81 -5.35 -7.46
N LYS A 10 -20.74 -6.29 -7.31
CA LYS A 10 -20.48 -7.71 -7.59
C LYS A 10 -20.12 -7.93 -9.06
N MET A 11 -20.91 -7.39 -9.98
CA MET A 11 -20.69 -7.53 -11.42
C MET A 11 -19.39 -6.86 -11.88
N MET A 12 -19.06 -5.69 -11.31
CA MET A 12 -17.79 -5.02 -11.59
C MET A 12 -16.59 -5.76 -11.01
N PHE A 13 -16.77 -6.53 -9.93
CA PHE A 13 -15.72 -7.35 -9.33
C PHE A 13 -15.48 -8.65 -10.13
N GLU A 14 -16.54 -9.29 -10.63
CA GLU A 14 -16.46 -10.49 -11.48
C GLU A 14 -15.70 -10.19 -12.79
N GLY A 15 -15.88 -9.00 -13.37
CA GLY A 15 -15.09 -8.52 -14.50
C GLY A 15 -15.50 -9.11 -15.86
N ASP A 16 -16.52 -9.97 -15.90
CA ASP A 16 -17.01 -10.63 -17.11
C ASP A 16 -17.83 -9.71 -18.02
N LEU A 17 -18.37 -8.61 -17.48
CA LEU A 17 -19.29 -7.70 -18.17
C LEU A 17 -18.71 -6.31 -18.33
N THR A 18 -18.92 -5.71 -19.50
CA THR A 18 -18.63 -4.29 -19.75
C THR A 18 -19.57 -3.37 -18.97
N ILE A 19 -19.18 -2.11 -18.76
CA ILE A 19 -20.03 -1.12 -18.09
C ILE A 19 -21.38 -0.95 -18.80
N LYS A 20 -21.41 -1.09 -20.13
CA LYS A 20 -22.65 -1.04 -20.92
C LYS A 20 -23.58 -2.21 -20.62
N GLU A 21 -23.04 -3.42 -20.57
CA GLU A 21 -23.82 -4.63 -20.23
C GLU A 21 -24.32 -4.59 -18.79
N ILE A 22 -23.46 -4.16 -17.84
CA ILE A 22 -23.86 -3.95 -16.44
C ILE A 22 -24.98 -2.89 -16.35
N ALA A 23 -24.91 -1.81 -17.13
CA ALA A 23 -25.93 -0.78 -17.15
C ALA A 23 -27.28 -1.33 -17.65
N GLN A 24 -27.25 -2.15 -18.71
CA GLN A 24 -28.43 -2.83 -19.24
C GLN A 24 -29.05 -3.80 -18.21
N GLU A 25 -28.22 -4.63 -17.58
CA GLU A 25 -28.62 -5.64 -16.58
C GLU A 25 -29.17 -5.02 -15.28
N LEU A 26 -28.72 -3.80 -14.94
CA LEU A 26 -29.22 -3.04 -13.79
C LEU A 26 -30.38 -2.08 -14.12
N HIS A 27 -30.78 -2.04 -15.40
CA HIS A 27 -31.74 -1.09 -15.94
C HIS A 27 -31.44 0.35 -15.47
N CYS A 28 -30.21 0.81 -15.71
CA CYS A 28 -29.77 2.18 -15.44
C CYS A 28 -28.94 2.73 -16.60
N GLY A 29 -28.78 4.05 -16.69
CA GLY A 29 -27.92 4.66 -17.71
C GLY A 29 -26.44 4.44 -17.40
N GLU A 30 -25.61 4.30 -18.44
CA GLU A 30 -24.14 4.15 -18.29
C GLU A 30 -23.52 5.29 -17.48
N ARG A 31 -24.00 6.53 -17.70
CA ARG A 31 -23.56 7.73 -16.96
C ARG A 31 -23.74 7.60 -15.45
N THR A 32 -24.76 6.85 -15.01
CA THR A 32 -25.00 6.57 -13.59
C THR A 32 -23.91 5.67 -13.00
N LEU A 33 -23.44 4.66 -13.74
CA LEU A 33 -22.32 3.82 -13.32
C LEU A 33 -21.01 4.59 -13.27
N TYR A 34 -20.75 5.47 -14.25
CA TYR A 34 -19.60 6.37 -14.22
C TYR A 34 -19.63 7.32 -13.01
N SER A 35 -20.81 7.83 -12.66
CA SER A 35 -20.98 8.64 -11.45
C SER A 35 -20.67 7.84 -10.17
N TRP A 36 -21.11 6.57 -10.10
CA TRP A 36 -20.85 5.73 -8.92
C TRP A 36 -19.37 5.37 -8.77
N LYS A 37 -18.63 5.22 -9.87
CA LYS A 37 -17.17 4.98 -9.80
C LYS A 37 -16.39 6.10 -9.09
N ASN A 38 -16.94 7.31 -9.08
CA ASN A 38 -16.34 8.47 -8.42
C ASN A 38 -16.98 8.75 -7.04
N ASP A 39 -17.93 7.94 -6.59
CA ASP A 39 -18.61 8.08 -5.30
C ASP A 39 -17.79 7.39 -4.20
N ASN A 40 -17.30 8.17 -3.22
CA ASN A 40 -16.48 7.67 -2.11
C ASN A 40 -17.15 6.51 -1.34
N LEU A 41 -18.47 6.55 -1.15
CA LEU A 41 -19.18 5.46 -0.46
C LEU A 41 -19.20 4.18 -1.30
N PHE A 42 -19.27 4.32 -2.63
CA PHE A 42 -19.25 3.19 -3.55
C PHE A 42 -17.86 2.55 -3.64
N ILE A 43 -16.80 3.38 -3.71
CA ILE A 43 -15.41 2.91 -3.69
C ILE A 43 -15.12 2.17 -2.39
N LYS A 44 -15.52 2.72 -1.24
CA LYS A 44 -15.34 2.07 0.06
C LYS A 44 -16.06 0.72 0.12
N ALA A 45 -17.31 0.67 -0.35
CA ALA A 45 -18.08 -0.57 -0.39
C ALA A 45 -17.47 -1.61 -1.36
N GLN A 46 -16.84 -1.18 -2.46
CA GLN A 46 -16.13 -2.08 -3.37
C GLN A 46 -14.92 -2.71 -2.68
N ASN A 47 -14.14 -1.91 -1.93
CA ASN A 47 -13.00 -2.41 -1.16
C ASN A 47 -13.44 -3.37 -0.06
N GLU A 48 -14.49 -3.04 0.69
CA GLU A 48 -15.07 -3.93 1.71
C GLU A 48 -15.55 -5.25 1.11
N TYR A 49 -16.17 -5.20 -0.06
CA TYR A 49 -16.59 -6.41 -0.79
C TYR A 49 -15.39 -7.26 -1.23
N ALA A 50 -14.32 -6.64 -1.76
CA ALA A 50 -13.12 -7.36 -2.16
C ALA A 50 -12.45 -8.06 -0.96
N ILE A 51 -12.34 -7.38 0.18
CA ILE A 51 -11.84 -7.97 1.42
C ILE A 51 -12.73 -9.13 1.88
N HIS A 52 -14.05 -8.97 1.81
CA HIS A 52 -14.99 -10.04 2.15
C HIS A 52 -14.82 -11.26 1.24
N VAL A 53 -14.68 -11.07 -0.08
CA VAL A 53 -14.42 -12.19 -1.01
C VAL A 53 -13.10 -12.86 -0.66
N LEU A 54 -12.04 -12.10 -0.41
CA LEU A 54 -10.73 -12.64 -0.05
C LEU A 54 -10.79 -13.47 1.24
N ASN A 55 -11.46 -12.97 2.27
CA ASN A 55 -11.62 -13.69 3.55
C ASN A 55 -12.38 -15.02 3.38
N ASN A 56 -13.26 -15.11 2.40
CA ASN A 56 -14.00 -16.33 2.08
C ASN A 56 -13.34 -17.17 0.96
N ALA A 57 -12.25 -16.71 0.35
CA ALA A 57 -11.54 -17.42 -0.71
C ALA A 57 -10.66 -18.55 -0.17
N LEU A 58 -10.37 -18.56 1.13
CA LEU A 58 -9.46 -19.53 1.75
C LEU A 58 -9.86 -20.99 1.47
N PRO A 59 -11.11 -21.44 1.69
CA PRO A 59 -11.48 -22.84 1.44
C PRO A 59 -11.31 -23.25 -0.03
N GLU A 60 -11.67 -22.36 -0.97
CA GLU A 60 -11.57 -22.64 -2.39
C GLU A 60 -10.12 -22.66 -2.87
N SER A 61 -9.30 -21.74 -2.33
CA SER A 61 -7.86 -21.70 -2.59
C SER A 61 -7.15 -22.96 -2.07
N ILE A 62 -7.56 -23.48 -0.91
CA ILE A 62 -7.05 -24.76 -0.38
C ILE A 62 -7.44 -25.92 -1.29
N LYS A 63 -8.69 -25.98 -1.78
CA LYS A 63 -9.11 -27.02 -2.73
C LYS A 63 -8.29 -26.99 -4.01
N GLU A 64 -8.05 -25.80 -4.57
CA GLU A 64 -7.25 -25.66 -5.80
C GLU A 64 -5.79 -26.05 -5.54
N LEU A 65 -5.21 -25.67 -4.40
CA LEU A 65 -3.88 -26.15 -4.00
C LEU A 65 -3.82 -27.68 -3.95
N MET A 66 -4.81 -28.34 -3.34
CA MET A 66 -4.87 -29.80 -3.29
C MET A 66 -5.02 -30.43 -4.68
N ARG A 67 -5.82 -29.82 -5.57
CA ARG A 67 -5.95 -30.24 -6.97
C ARG A 67 -4.61 -30.12 -7.71
N LEU A 68 -3.87 -29.04 -7.51
CA LEU A 68 -2.55 -28.85 -8.13
C LEU A 68 -1.55 -29.90 -7.66
N ILE A 69 -1.57 -30.28 -6.38
CA ILE A 69 -0.73 -31.35 -5.83
C ILE A 69 -1.05 -32.69 -6.50
N GLN A 70 -2.34 -33.04 -6.63
CA GLN A 70 -2.78 -34.35 -7.15
C GLN A 70 -2.66 -34.44 -8.68
N HIS A 71 -3.02 -33.37 -9.39
CA HIS A 71 -3.28 -33.40 -10.84
C HIS A 71 -2.49 -32.36 -11.63
N GLY A 72 -1.58 -31.61 -11.01
CA GLY A 72 -0.75 -30.62 -11.70
C GLY A 72 -0.02 -31.22 -12.90
N LYS A 73 0.01 -30.52 -14.03
CA LYS A 73 0.69 -31.00 -15.26
C LYS A 73 2.22 -30.95 -15.18
N SER A 74 2.75 -30.06 -14.35
CA SER A 74 4.19 -29.83 -14.17
C SER A 74 4.62 -30.25 -12.77
N GLU A 75 5.74 -30.98 -12.69
CA GLU A 75 6.37 -31.35 -11.43
C GLU A 75 6.72 -30.13 -10.58
N MET A 76 7.13 -29.02 -11.22
CA MET A 76 7.44 -27.78 -10.53
C MET A 76 6.20 -27.17 -9.87
N VAL A 77 5.05 -27.21 -10.54
CA VAL A 77 3.78 -26.69 -9.98
C VAL A 77 3.33 -27.56 -8.80
N LYS A 78 3.47 -28.89 -8.89
CA LYS A 78 3.22 -29.79 -7.76
C LYS A 78 4.14 -29.48 -6.59
N LEU A 79 5.44 -29.34 -6.86
CA LEU A 79 6.43 -29.02 -5.84
C LEU A 79 6.12 -27.69 -5.14
N GLN A 80 5.79 -26.64 -5.89
CA GLN A 80 5.42 -25.33 -5.33
C GLN A 80 4.14 -25.37 -4.50
N ALA A 81 3.13 -26.12 -4.94
CA ALA A 81 1.90 -26.31 -4.17
C ALA A 81 2.17 -27.06 -2.85
N ILE A 82 2.98 -28.13 -2.90
CA ILE A 82 3.43 -28.88 -1.71
C ILE A 82 4.22 -27.96 -0.77
N GLN A 83 5.19 -27.20 -1.29
CA GLN A 83 5.97 -26.24 -0.50
C GLN A 83 5.08 -25.19 0.17
N THR A 84 4.07 -24.68 -0.53
CA THR A 84 3.14 -23.69 0.02
C THR A 84 2.34 -24.26 1.20
N VAL A 85 1.83 -25.49 1.06
CA VAL A 85 1.13 -26.20 2.15
C VAL A 85 2.07 -26.42 3.34
N LEU A 86 3.29 -26.90 3.10
CA LEU A 86 4.26 -27.15 4.17
C LEU A 86 4.70 -25.86 4.88
N LYS A 87 4.82 -24.72 4.18
CA LYS A 87 5.08 -23.41 4.80
C LYS A 87 3.91 -22.96 5.67
N HIS A 88 2.67 -23.12 5.19
CA HIS A 88 1.47 -22.79 5.97
C HIS A 88 1.29 -23.69 7.20
N ALA A 89 1.65 -24.97 7.08
CA ALA A 89 1.65 -25.90 8.21
C ALA A 89 2.82 -25.67 9.18
N ASN A 90 3.67 -24.68 8.93
CA ASN A 90 4.90 -24.40 9.67
C ASN A 90 5.86 -25.61 9.73
N LEU A 91 5.76 -26.51 8.73
CA LEU A 91 6.57 -27.73 8.58
C LEU A 91 7.82 -27.49 7.74
N LEU A 92 7.77 -26.52 6.83
CA LEU A 92 8.98 -25.91 6.28
C LEU A 92 9.42 -24.82 7.25
N SER A 93 10.30 -25.21 8.17
CA SER A 93 11.14 -24.26 8.89
C SER A 93 11.84 -23.38 7.84
N ASP A 94 11.42 -22.12 7.68
CA ASP A 94 12.22 -21.09 7.00
C ASP A 94 13.40 -20.69 7.93
N ASN A 95 14.13 -21.67 8.49
CA ASN A 95 15.20 -21.49 9.48
C ASN A 95 14.90 -20.42 10.55
N SER A 96 13.62 -20.22 10.91
CA SER A 96 13.20 -19.29 11.94
C SER A 96 13.44 -19.97 13.29
N THR A 97 14.67 -19.90 13.77
CA THR A 97 14.90 -20.13 15.20
C THR A 97 14.55 -18.83 15.95
N PRO A 98 14.11 -18.92 17.22
CA PRO A 98 13.86 -17.75 18.06
C PRO A 98 15.05 -16.77 18.08
N GLU A 99 16.26 -17.26 17.90
CA GLU A 99 17.50 -16.48 17.82
C GLU A 99 17.61 -15.66 16.54
N LEU A 100 17.20 -16.22 15.40
CA LEU A 100 17.24 -15.52 14.11
C LEU A 100 16.19 -14.41 14.05
N ASP A 101 14.99 -14.64 14.58
CA ASP A 101 13.95 -13.61 14.64
C ASP A 101 14.34 -12.48 15.59
N LYS A 102 14.92 -12.80 16.75
CA LYS A 102 15.55 -11.80 17.63
C LYS A 102 16.68 -11.04 16.94
N ALA A 103 17.44 -11.68 16.06
CA ALA A 103 18.50 -11.01 15.30
C ALA A 103 17.94 -10.06 14.23
N LYS A 104 16.89 -10.48 13.49
CA LYS A 104 16.19 -9.63 12.52
C LYS A 104 15.56 -8.40 13.19
N ILE A 105 14.91 -8.58 14.34
CA ILE A 105 14.34 -7.48 15.13
C ILE A 105 15.43 -6.53 15.60
N ARG A 106 16.54 -7.04 16.15
CA ARG A 106 17.67 -6.20 16.57
C ARG A 106 18.28 -5.42 15.42
N LYS A 107 18.43 -6.03 14.24
CA LYS A 107 18.92 -5.35 13.04
C LYS A 107 17.95 -4.25 12.60
N ALA A 108 16.65 -4.54 12.52
CA ALA A 108 15.65 -3.54 12.16
C ALA A 108 15.63 -2.36 13.13
N ASN A 109 15.77 -2.62 14.43
CA ASN A 109 15.84 -1.56 15.44
C ASN A 109 17.14 -0.73 15.33
N ALA A 110 18.27 -1.36 15.05
CA ALA A 110 19.54 -0.65 14.83
C ALA A 110 19.50 0.20 13.55
N ASP A 111 18.96 -0.35 12.46
CA ASP A 111 18.78 0.36 11.20
C ASP A 111 17.83 1.56 11.37
N ALA A 112 16.75 1.41 12.13
CA ALA A 112 15.85 2.51 12.50
C ALA A 112 16.57 3.58 13.34
N SER A 113 17.34 3.17 14.34
CA SER A 113 18.10 4.10 15.20
C SER A 113 19.15 4.90 14.39
N VAL A 114 19.82 4.25 13.43
CA VAL A 114 20.77 4.92 12.53
C VAL A 114 20.06 5.90 11.60
N ALA A 115 18.88 5.54 11.10
CA ALA A 115 18.07 6.43 10.28
C ALA A 115 17.58 7.67 11.07
N GLU A 116 17.12 7.48 12.30
CA GLU A 116 16.71 8.57 13.20
C GLU A 116 17.88 9.50 13.53
N ALA A 117 19.05 8.94 13.88
CA ALA A 117 20.24 9.73 14.16
C ALA A 117 20.69 10.55 12.94
N ARG A 118 20.61 9.97 11.74
CA ARG A 118 20.90 10.67 10.48
C ARG A 118 19.89 11.79 10.20
N ALA A 119 18.61 11.55 10.43
CA ALA A 119 17.56 12.55 10.25
C ALA A 119 17.76 13.74 11.19
N LYS A 120 18.05 13.48 12.48
CA LYS A 120 18.30 14.52 13.48
C LYS A 120 19.54 15.36 13.16
N ALA A 121 20.64 14.71 12.74
CA ALA A 121 21.83 15.43 12.31
C ALA A 121 21.60 16.30 11.07
N MET A 122 20.68 15.92 10.18
CA MET A 122 20.28 16.75 9.03
C MET A 122 19.41 17.93 9.45
N GLU A 123 18.54 17.76 10.45
CA GLU A 123 17.70 18.84 10.99
C GLU A 123 18.53 19.88 11.75
N ASP A 124 19.43 19.45 12.65
CA ASP A 124 20.29 20.35 13.42
C ASP A 124 21.21 21.18 12.49
N ASN A 125 21.82 20.55 11.48
CA ASN A 125 22.64 21.26 10.49
C ASN A 125 21.81 22.22 9.60
N GLY A 126 20.54 21.88 9.33
CA GLY A 126 19.63 22.74 8.58
C GLY A 126 19.28 24.03 9.35
N GLN A 127 18.98 23.89 10.65
CA GLN A 127 18.66 25.02 11.52
C GLN A 127 19.85 25.97 11.73
N ASP A 128 21.06 25.44 11.92
CA ASP A 128 22.27 26.25 12.05
C ASP A 128 22.58 27.03 10.76
N MET A 129 22.31 26.43 9.59
CA MET A 129 22.50 27.11 8.30
C MET A 129 21.47 28.23 8.09
N GLU A 130 20.21 28.00 8.48
CA GLU A 130 19.12 28.98 8.37
C GLU A 130 19.41 30.22 9.24
N GLN A 131 19.85 30.03 10.49
CA GLN A 131 20.25 31.14 11.37
C GLN A 131 21.45 31.94 10.83
N LEU A 132 22.37 31.28 10.12
CA LEU A 132 23.55 31.92 9.56
C LEU A 132 23.18 32.73 8.30
N LEU A 133 22.27 32.23 7.48
CA LEU A 133 21.70 32.95 6.33
C LEU A 133 20.92 34.20 6.79
N ASP A 134 20.09 34.10 7.83
CA ASP A 134 19.35 35.22 8.40
C ASP A 134 20.29 36.33 8.90
N LYS A 135 21.34 35.97 9.64
CA LYS A 135 22.35 36.95 10.11
C LYS A 135 23.08 37.66 8.98
N MET A 136 23.37 36.94 7.89
CA MET A 136 24.00 37.55 6.71
C MET A 136 23.03 38.50 5.99
N LEU A 137 21.76 38.13 5.87
CA LEU A 137 20.73 38.95 5.25
C LEU A 137 20.48 40.24 6.05
N ASP A 138 20.40 40.16 7.37
CA ASP A 138 20.30 41.32 8.27
C ASP A 138 21.51 42.25 8.14
N THR A 139 22.71 41.68 8.03
CA THR A 139 23.95 42.46 7.88
C THR A 139 23.96 43.21 6.55
N LEU A 140 23.63 42.54 5.45
CA LEU A 140 23.53 43.15 4.12
C LEU A 140 22.47 44.25 4.08
N THR A 141 21.31 44.03 4.70
CA THR A 141 20.22 45.02 4.77
C THR A 141 20.66 46.26 5.54
N ARG A 142 21.33 46.07 6.68
CA ARG A 142 21.87 47.17 7.49
C ARG A 142 22.99 47.94 6.80
N GLU A 143 23.82 47.28 5.99
CA GLU A 143 24.85 47.94 5.19
C GLU A 143 24.24 48.76 4.06
N ASN A 144 23.23 48.23 3.37
CA ASN A 144 22.52 48.92 2.29
C ASN A 144 21.77 50.17 2.78
N ASP A 145 21.16 50.11 3.97
CA ASP A 145 20.51 51.26 4.63
C ASP A 145 21.50 52.36 5.05
N LYS A 146 22.74 51.98 5.39
CA LYS A 146 23.81 52.94 5.73
C LYS A 146 24.38 53.60 4.49
N GLU A 147 24.48 52.89 3.37
CA GLU A 147 24.95 53.46 2.10
C GLU A 147 23.93 54.41 1.47
N SER A 148 22.64 54.10 1.55
CA SER A 148 21.56 54.96 1.04
C SER A 148 21.44 56.27 1.82
N LYS A 149 21.62 56.25 3.16
CA LYS A 149 21.66 57.46 4.00
C LYS A 149 22.90 58.34 3.82
N LYS A 150 23.99 57.81 3.26
CA LYS A 150 25.20 58.59 2.94
C LYS A 150 25.14 59.30 1.59
N LYS A 151 24.18 58.92 0.73
CA LYS A 151 24.01 59.47 -0.62
C LYS A 151 22.84 60.47 -0.76
N SER A 152 22.15 60.78 0.34
CA SER A 152 21.13 61.85 0.44
C SER A 152 21.64 63.01 1.27
#